data_AF-A0AAD4YQ77-F1
#
_entry.id   AF-A0AAD4YQ77-F1
#
_cell.length_a   1.000
_cell.length_b   1.000
_cell.length_c   1.000
_cell.angle_alpha   90.00
_cell.angle_beta   90.00
_cell.angle_gamma   90.00
#
_symmetry.space_group_name_H-M   'P 1'
#
loop_
_entity.id
_entity.type
_entity.pdbx_description
1 polymer ?
#
loop_
_entity_poly.entity_id
_entity_poly.type
_entity_poly.pdbx_seq_one_letter_code
_entity_poly.pdbx_strand_id
1 'polypeptide(L)'
;MSNMMRVLERQERGDEEIRRRRAKKDREVCEEEEEMVVAVCMLNESRQHHRRRGPNVDRHRQPRGKNLLEDYFILNSLCHVSYFRDRYIMQPHLFQKIMHDICNYDTYFVQKYDAVRVLGLLLEQKLTTALRMLAYGASAEQVDEIARMGKSTILECLVRFCDAVENLYKREFLHNLTNRDL
;
A
#
# COMPACT_ATOMS: atom_id res chain seq x y z
N MET A 1 51.56 18.52 -2.23
CA MET A 1 50.62 17.96 -3.23
C MET A 1 50.05 16.59 -2.84
N SER A 2 50.76 15.75 -2.08
CA SER A 2 50.33 14.36 -1.77
C SER A 2 49.11 14.21 -0.84
N ASN A 3 48.84 15.15 0.08
CA ASN A 3 47.69 15.05 0.99
C ASN A 3 46.34 15.34 0.33
N MET A 4 46.30 16.17 -0.72
CA MET A 4 45.06 16.56 -1.37
C MET A 4 44.48 15.43 -2.23
N MET A 5 45.35 14.69 -2.93
CA MET A 5 44.98 13.47 -3.67
C MET A 5 44.36 12.40 -2.76
N ARG A 6 44.94 12.17 -1.57
CA ARG A 6 44.41 11.18 -0.61
C ARG A 6 43.05 11.55 -0.02
N VAL A 7 42.74 12.84 0.06
CA VAL A 7 41.43 13.33 0.52
C VAL A 7 40.39 13.14 -0.58
N LEU A 8 40.72 13.46 -1.82
CA LEU A 8 39.85 13.23 -2.98
C LEU A 8 39.54 11.73 -3.18
N GLU A 9 40.54 10.85 -3.10
CA GLU A 9 40.33 9.39 -3.19
C GLU A 9 39.48 8.80 -2.05
N ARG A 10 39.42 9.47 -0.89
CA ARG A 10 38.54 9.08 0.22
C ARG A 10 37.13 9.58 0.01
N GLN A 11 36.98 10.79 -0.52
CA GLN A 11 35.70 11.38 -0.89
C GLN A 11 35.02 10.55 -2.00
N GLU A 12 35.76 10.24 -3.06
CA GLU A 12 35.26 9.45 -4.21
C GLU A 12 34.84 8.03 -3.81
N ARG A 13 35.59 7.38 -2.90
CA ARG A 13 35.20 6.08 -2.33
C ARG A 13 33.91 6.15 -1.51
N GLY A 14 33.72 7.20 -0.74
CA GLY A 14 32.48 7.42 0.02
C GLY A 14 31.27 7.60 -0.90
N ASP A 15 31.44 8.39 -1.96
CA ASP A 15 30.38 8.65 -2.94
C ASP A 15 30.03 7.41 -3.78
N GLU A 16 31.01 6.58 -4.11
CA GLU A 16 30.78 5.27 -4.75
C GLU A 16 30.04 4.30 -3.85
N GLU A 17 30.37 4.24 -2.57
CA GLU A 17 29.69 3.36 -1.63
C GLU A 17 28.23 3.77 -1.41
N ILE A 18 27.96 5.09 -1.35
CA ILE A 18 26.60 5.63 -1.30
C ILE A 18 25.83 5.26 -2.58
N ARG A 19 26.46 5.41 -3.77
CA ARG A 19 25.85 5.01 -5.04
C ARG A 19 25.55 3.50 -5.10
N ARG A 20 26.46 2.64 -4.63
CA ARG A 20 26.24 1.19 -4.56
C ARG A 20 25.11 0.80 -3.62
N ARG A 21 25.01 1.45 -2.45
CA ARG A 21 23.91 1.21 -1.50
C ARG A 21 22.56 1.64 -2.06
N ARG A 22 22.50 2.77 -2.79
CA ARG A 22 21.29 3.20 -3.50
C ARG A 22 20.91 2.20 -4.59
N ALA A 23 21.84 1.85 -5.48
CA ALA A 23 21.58 0.88 -6.55
C ALA A 23 21.16 -0.50 -6.03
N LYS A 24 21.69 -0.94 -4.88
CA LYS A 24 21.25 -2.19 -4.25
C LYS A 24 19.82 -2.09 -3.72
N LYS A 25 19.49 -0.98 -3.05
CA LYS A 25 18.13 -0.72 -2.57
C LYS A 25 17.13 -0.59 -3.72
N ASP A 26 17.51 0.12 -4.78
CA ASP A 26 16.68 0.29 -5.98
C ASP A 26 16.45 -1.06 -6.68
N ARG A 27 17.45 -1.95 -6.68
CA ARG A 27 17.32 -3.32 -7.21
C ARG A 27 16.41 -4.21 -6.35
N GLU A 28 16.52 -4.14 -5.02
CA GLU A 28 15.61 -4.84 -4.10
C GLU A 28 14.15 -4.35 -4.29
N VAL A 29 13.95 -3.05 -4.49
CA VAL A 29 12.63 -2.48 -4.83
C VAL A 29 12.13 -2.98 -6.19
N CYS A 30 13.00 -3.04 -7.22
CA CYS A 30 12.62 -3.60 -8.51
C CYS A 30 12.22 -5.08 -8.42
N GLU A 31 12.93 -5.88 -7.61
CA GLU A 31 12.60 -7.30 -7.42
C GLU A 31 11.24 -7.47 -6.71
N GLU A 32 10.92 -6.62 -5.72
CA GLU A 32 9.60 -6.60 -5.06
C GLU A 32 8.48 -6.07 -5.98
N GLU A 33 8.76 -5.08 -6.83
CA GLU A 33 7.84 -4.60 -7.86
C GLU A 33 7.56 -5.67 -8.92
N GLU A 34 8.59 -6.39 -9.37
CA GLU A 34 8.44 -7.53 -10.27
C GLU A 34 7.62 -8.65 -9.64
N GLU A 35 7.86 -8.99 -8.36
CA GLU A 35 7.02 -9.95 -7.63
C GLU A 35 5.58 -9.47 -7.48
N MET A 36 5.34 -8.18 -7.23
CA MET A 36 4.01 -7.60 -7.15
C MET A 36 3.29 -7.66 -8.50
N VAL A 37 3.98 -7.32 -9.60
CA VAL A 37 3.45 -7.40 -10.96
C VAL A 37 3.16 -8.85 -11.34
N VAL A 38 4.08 -9.77 -11.05
CA VAL A 38 3.88 -11.21 -11.29
C VAL A 38 2.70 -11.72 -10.46
N ALA A 39 2.59 -11.36 -9.18
CA ALA A 39 1.44 -11.72 -8.35
C ALA A 39 0.12 -11.16 -8.94
N VAL A 40 0.09 -9.90 -9.37
CA VAL A 40 -1.09 -9.29 -10.02
C VAL A 40 -1.44 -10.00 -11.34
N CYS A 41 -0.46 -10.34 -12.16
CA CYS A 41 -0.66 -11.12 -13.39
C CYS A 41 -1.22 -12.52 -13.10
N MET A 42 -0.63 -13.25 -12.16
CA MET A 42 -1.07 -14.59 -11.75
C MET A 42 -2.49 -14.57 -11.14
N LEU A 43 -2.89 -13.47 -10.50
CA LEU A 43 -4.26 -13.29 -10.01
C LEU A 43 -5.27 -13.05 -11.13
N ASN A 44 -4.89 -12.33 -12.19
CA ASN A 44 -5.74 -12.14 -13.36
C ASN A 44 -6.02 -13.47 -14.08
N GLU A 45 -5.02 -14.36 -14.12
CA GLU A 45 -5.17 -15.74 -14.61
C GLU A 45 -6.00 -16.61 -13.65
N SER A 46 -5.83 -16.44 -12.33
CA SER A 46 -6.60 -17.14 -11.31
C SER A 46 -8.10 -16.77 -11.31
N ARG A 47 -8.47 -15.58 -11.79
CA ARG A 47 -9.87 -15.19 -12.02
C ARG A 47 -10.56 -16.04 -13.10
N GLN A 48 -9.78 -16.61 -14.03
CA GLN A 48 -10.28 -17.47 -15.11
C GLN A 48 -10.41 -18.95 -14.70
N HIS A 49 -9.65 -19.39 -13.70
CA HIS A 49 -9.71 -20.77 -13.21
C HIS A 49 -10.44 -20.85 -11.87
N HIS A 50 -11.68 -21.33 -11.90
CA HIS A 50 -12.44 -21.76 -10.71
C HIS A 50 -11.73 -22.91 -9.97
N ARG A 51 -10.68 -22.61 -9.20
CA ARG A 51 -10.08 -23.56 -8.26
C ARG A 51 -10.69 -23.34 -6.88
N ARG A 52 -11.07 -24.47 -6.26
CA ARG A 52 -11.80 -24.61 -5.00
C ARG A 52 -11.29 -23.61 -3.96
N ARG A 53 -12.12 -22.63 -3.61
CA ARG A 53 -11.86 -21.72 -2.48
C ARG A 53 -11.74 -22.56 -1.22
N GLY A 54 -10.62 -22.43 -0.50
CA GLY A 54 -10.47 -23.01 0.82
C GLY A 54 -11.55 -22.49 1.78
N PRO A 55 -11.83 -23.19 2.89
CA PRO A 55 -12.81 -22.76 3.88
C PRO A 55 -12.51 -21.33 4.38
N ASN A 56 -13.56 -20.53 4.56
CA ASN A 56 -13.42 -19.20 5.16
C ASN A 56 -13.07 -19.35 6.65
N VAL A 57 -11.82 -19.08 7.01
CA VAL A 57 -11.34 -19.12 8.39
C VAL A 57 -11.71 -17.80 9.07
N ASP A 58 -12.24 -17.85 10.30
CA ASP A 58 -12.40 -16.64 11.10
C ASP A 58 -11.02 -16.11 11.52
N ARG A 59 -10.67 -14.94 10.97
CA ARG A 59 -9.41 -14.25 11.24
C ARG A 59 -9.56 -13.21 12.34
N HIS A 60 -10.69 -13.15 13.05
CA HIS A 60 -11.03 -12.09 13.99
C HIS A 60 -10.92 -10.69 13.35
N ARG A 61 -11.43 -10.60 12.12
CA ARG A 61 -11.41 -9.38 11.30
C ARG A 61 -12.12 -8.18 11.96
N GLN A 62 -13.19 -8.46 12.71
CA GLN A 62 -14.00 -7.45 13.40
C GLN A 62 -13.27 -6.79 14.58
N PRO A 63 -12.74 -7.53 15.57
CA PRO A 63 -11.87 -6.95 16.60
C PRO A 63 -10.70 -6.16 16.04
N ARG A 64 -10.04 -6.67 14.99
CA ARG A 64 -8.90 -5.96 14.38
C ARG A 64 -9.29 -4.62 13.78
N GLY A 65 -10.42 -4.57 13.10
CA GLY A 65 -10.97 -3.33 12.56
C GLY A 65 -11.25 -2.28 13.63
N LYS A 66 -11.80 -2.68 14.78
CA LYS A 66 -12.03 -1.78 15.92
C LYS A 66 -10.74 -1.21 16.49
N ASN A 67 -9.75 -2.06 16.75
CA ASN A 67 -8.45 -1.61 17.26
C ASN A 67 -7.79 -0.63 16.27
N LEU A 68 -7.90 -0.88 14.97
CA LEU A 68 -7.37 0.02 13.93
C LEU A 68 -8.07 1.39 13.94
N LEU A 69 -9.37 1.45 14.18
CA LEU A 69 -10.08 2.72 14.37
C LEU A 69 -9.57 3.47 15.62
N GLU A 70 -9.44 2.77 16.74
CA GLU A 70 -8.94 3.32 18.00
C GLU A 70 -7.49 3.84 17.87
N ASP A 71 -6.63 3.09 17.20
CA ASP A 71 -5.21 3.39 17.04
C ASP A 71 -4.95 4.61 16.15
N TYR A 72 -5.77 4.86 15.12
CA TYR A 72 -5.43 5.82 14.05
C TYR A 72 -6.50 6.87 13.73
N PHE A 73 -7.78 6.59 13.95
CA PHE A 73 -8.87 7.38 13.36
C PHE A 73 -9.78 8.07 14.39
N ILE A 74 -9.72 7.70 15.67
CA ILE A 74 -10.48 8.35 16.74
C ILE A 74 -9.75 9.61 17.24
N LEU A 75 -10.51 10.65 17.64
CA LEU A 75 -10.02 11.99 18.02
C LEU A 75 -9.02 12.03 19.20
N ASN A 76 -8.87 10.94 19.95
CA ASN A 76 -7.89 10.73 21.03
C ASN A 76 -6.88 9.61 20.73
N SER A 77 -6.74 9.24 19.45
CA SER A 77 -5.71 8.34 18.99
C SER A 77 -4.34 8.87 19.40
N LEU A 78 -3.49 7.98 19.93
CA LEU A 78 -2.11 8.29 20.28
C LEU A 78 -1.25 8.65 19.05
N CYS A 79 -1.80 8.60 17.82
CA CYS A 79 -1.15 9.06 16.61
C CYS A 79 -1.17 10.59 16.52
N HIS A 80 -0.11 11.21 17.02
CA HIS A 80 0.31 12.53 16.56
C HIS A 80 0.43 12.54 15.02
N VAL A 81 0.15 13.68 14.37
CA VAL A 81 0.14 13.83 12.89
C VAL A 81 1.41 13.28 12.22
N SER A 82 2.55 13.31 12.92
CA SER A 82 3.81 12.70 12.49
C SER A 82 3.71 11.18 12.31
N TYR A 83 3.12 10.45 13.26
CA TYR A 83 2.97 8.99 13.17
C TYR A 83 2.06 8.57 12.01
N PHE A 84 1.02 9.35 11.72
CA PHE A 84 0.15 9.08 10.58
C PHE A 84 0.91 9.25 9.26
N ARG A 85 1.73 10.30 9.15
CA ARG A 85 2.59 10.54 7.98
C ARG A 85 3.62 9.42 7.80
N ASP A 86 4.28 8.97 8.86
CA ASP A 86 5.28 7.90 8.73
C ASP A 86 4.65 6.55 8.34
N ARG A 87 3.39 6.33 8.73
CA ARG A 87 2.63 5.10 8.46
C ARG A 87 2.03 5.03 7.06
N TYR A 88 1.44 6.13 6.60
CA TYR A 88 0.70 6.18 5.34
C TYR A 88 1.41 7.01 4.27
N ILE A 89 2.55 7.61 4.61
CA ILE A 89 3.34 8.51 3.75
C ILE A 89 2.49 9.67 3.20
N MET A 90 1.45 10.06 3.95
CA MET A 90 0.50 11.10 3.55
C MET A 90 -0.07 11.85 4.73
N GLN A 91 -0.63 13.02 4.45
CA GLN A 91 -1.30 13.83 5.47
C GLN A 91 -2.69 13.25 5.80
N PRO A 92 -3.17 13.35 7.07
CA PRO A 92 -4.48 12.83 7.46
C PRO A 92 -5.65 13.35 6.62
N HIS A 93 -5.65 14.62 6.26
CA HIS A 93 -6.71 15.22 5.45
C HIS A 93 -6.75 14.63 4.02
N LEU A 94 -5.59 14.28 3.45
CA LEU A 94 -5.51 13.67 2.14
C LEU A 94 -6.05 12.24 2.19
N PHE A 95 -5.70 11.49 3.25
CA PHE A 95 -6.29 10.17 3.49
C PHE A 95 -7.81 10.24 3.58
N GLN A 96 -8.36 11.20 4.34
CA GLN A 96 -9.81 11.38 4.47
C GLN A 96 -10.47 11.71 3.13
N LYS A 97 -9.85 12.57 2.32
CA LYS A 97 -10.32 12.86 0.96
C LYS A 97 -10.35 11.61 0.09
N ILE A 98 -9.22 10.89 0.01
CA ILE A 98 -9.11 9.63 -0.77
C ILE A 98 -10.14 8.61 -0.31
N MET A 99 -10.30 8.45 1.01
CA MET A 99 -11.27 7.54 1.59
C MET A 99 -12.70 7.87 1.16
N HIS A 100 -13.09 9.15 1.23
CA HIS A 100 -14.39 9.61 0.79
C HIS A 100 -14.62 9.38 -0.70
N ASP A 101 -13.65 9.76 -1.54
CA ASP A 101 -13.76 9.67 -3.00
C ASP A 101 -13.88 8.20 -3.46
N ILE A 102 -13.04 7.31 -2.90
CA ILE A 102 -13.06 5.88 -3.23
C ILE A 102 -14.36 5.19 -2.75
N CYS A 103 -14.86 5.55 -1.57
CA CYS A 103 -16.11 4.99 -1.05
C CYS A 103 -17.30 5.33 -1.97
N ASN A 104 -17.29 6.53 -2.56
CA ASN A 104 -18.31 6.96 -3.52
C ASN A 104 -18.11 6.35 -4.91
N TYR A 105 -16.88 6.01 -5.29
CA TYR A 105 -16.56 5.45 -6.60
C TYR A 105 -16.85 3.95 -6.69
N ASP A 106 -16.39 3.13 -5.73
CA ASP A 106 -16.58 1.67 -5.74
C ASP A 106 -17.26 1.18 -4.47
N THR A 107 -18.46 0.63 -4.65
CA THR A 107 -19.28 0.07 -3.57
C THR A 107 -18.66 -1.16 -2.88
N TYR A 108 -17.57 -1.71 -3.41
CA TYR A 108 -16.74 -2.69 -2.71
C TYR A 108 -16.18 -2.15 -1.40
N PHE A 109 -15.83 -0.86 -1.36
CA PHE A 109 -15.22 -0.22 -0.21
C PHE A 109 -16.23 0.09 0.91
N VAL A 110 -17.50 0.22 0.55
CA VAL A 110 -18.61 0.34 1.52
C VAL A 110 -18.71 -0.94 2.37
N GLN A 111 -18.76 -0.78 3.69
CA GLN A 111 -18.97 -1.90 4.60
C GLN A 111 -20.39 -2.44 4.46
N LYS A 112 -20.52 -3.73 4.18
CA LYS A 112 -21.81 -4.42 3.95
C LYS A 112 -21.87 -5.69 4.79
N TYR A 113 -23.07 -6.17 5.05
CA TYR A 113 -23.29 -7.51 5.62
C TYR A 113 -23.04 -8.57 4.54
N ASP A 114 -22.40 -9.67 4.91
CA ASP A 114 -22.29 -10.83 4.04
C ASP A 114 -23.59 -11.66 4.02
N ALA A 115 -23.65 -12.68 3.17
CA ALA A 115 -24.82 -13.54 3.01
C ALA A 115 -25.25 -14.26 4.31
N VAL A 116 -24.35 -14.36 5.29
CA VAL A 116 -24.59 -14.97 6.61
C VAL A 116 -24.90 -13.89 7.67
N ARG A 117 -25.14 -12.64 7.24
CA ARG A 117 -25.40 -11.47 8.10
C ARG A 117 -24.26 -11.12 9.05
N VAL A 118 -23.04 -11.52 8.73
CA VAL A 118 -21.86 -11.04 9.46
C VAL A 118 -21.41 -9.73 8.83
N LEU A 119 -21.10 -8.74 9.67
CA LEU A 119 -20.61 -7.45 9.18
C LEU A 119 -19.28 -7.65 8.44
N GLY A 120 -19.15 -7.02 7.28
CA GLY A 120 -17.96 -7.08 6.45
C GLY A 120 -16.80 -6.26 7.00
N LEU A 121 -15.69 -6.26 6.27
CA LEU A 121 -14.50 -5.47 6.58
C LEU A 121 -14.79 -3.97 6.50
N LEU A 122 -14.23 -3.21 7.44
CA LEU A 122 -14.28 -1.75 7.47
C LEU A 122 -13.55 -1.14 6.28
N LEU A 123 -13.99 0.04 5.87
CA LEU A 123 -13.38 0.81 4.79
C LEU A 123 -11.92 1.18 5.12
N GLU A 124 -11.70 1.68 6.33
CA GLU A 124 -10.41 2.08 6.87
C GLU A 124 -9.44 0.89 6.89
N GLN A 125 -9.94 -0.30 7.21
CA GLN A 125 -9.17 -1.53 7.22
C GLN A 125 -8.73 -1.91 5.80
N LYS A 126 -9.63 -1.81 4.81
CA LYS A 126 -9.35 -2.05 3.38
C LYS A 126 -8.32 -1.06 2.83
N LEU A 127 -8.56 0.23 3.03
CA LEU A 127 -7.66 1.29 2.59
C LEU A 127 -6.29 1.18 3.25
N THR A 128 -6.24 0.93 4.56
CA THR A 128 -4.97 0.74 5.28
C THR A 128 -4.17 -0.42 4.70
N THR A 129 -4.85 -1.49 4.32
CA THR A 129 -4.21 -2.66 3.70
C THR A 129 -3.57 -2.28 2.37
N ALA A 130 -4.34 -1.68 1.46
CA ALA A 130 -3.83 -1.28 0.14
C ALA A 130 -2.70 -0.25 0.24
N LEU A 131 -2.89 0.79 1.07
CA LEU A 131 -1.89 1.83 1.24
C LEU A 131 -0.60 1.32 1.88
N ARG A 132 -0.67 0.38 2.83
CA ARG A 132 0.55 -0.21 3.42
C ARG A 132 1.29 -1.11 2.44
N MET A 133 0.58 -1.85 1.58
CA MET A 133 1.23 -2.58 0.50
C MET A 133 2.01 -1.64 -0.42
N LEU A 134 1.39 -0.52 -0.81
CA LEU A 134 2.02 0.47 -1.70
C LEU A 134 3.15 1.25 -1.01
N ALA A 135 2.98 1.65 0.25
CA ALA A 135 3.95 2.48 0.97
C ALA A 135 5.25 1.72 1.30
N TYR A 136 5.15 0.41 1.53
CA TYR A 136 6.27 -0.40 2.00
C TYR A 136 6.74 -1.47 1.01
N GLY A 137 6.12 -1.60 -0.17
CA GLY A 137 6.39 -2.73 -1.08
C GLY A 137 5.98 -4.08 -0.49
N ALA A 138 5.12 -4.09 0.53
CA ALA A 138 4.87 -5.29 1.33
C ALA A 138 4.04 -6.33 0.59
N SER A 139 4.40 -7.61 0.76
CA SER A 139 3.63 -8.73 0.21
C SER A 139 2.28 -8.89 0.93
N ALA A 140 1.31 -9.52 0.26
CA ALA A 140 -0.01 -9.77 0.86
C ALA A 140 0.06 -10.66 2.12
N GLU A 141 1.13 -11.46 2.26
CA GLU A 141 1.40 -12.28 3.44
C GLU A 141 1.77 -11.43 4.66
N GLN A 142 2.65 -10.44 4.47
CA GLN A 142 3.05 -9.53 5.53
C GLN A 142 1.89 -8.63 5.98
N VAL A 143 1.01 -8.26 5.05
CA VAL A 143 -0.13 -7.39 5.35
C VAL A 143 -1.32 -8.16 5.95
N ASP A 144 -1.42 -9.47 5.75
CA ASP A 144 -2.43 -10.32 6.40
C ASP A 144 -2.34 -10.26 7.93
N GLU A 145 -1.13 -10.24 8.49
CA GLU A 145 -0.95 -10.09 9.94
C GLU A 145 -1.46 -8.73 10.46
N ILE A 146 -1.32 -7.69 9.65
CA ILE A 146 -1.72 -6.33 10.00
C ILE A 146 -3.23 -6.14 9.83
N ALA A 147 -3.80 -6.67 8.77
CA ALA A 147 -5.18 -6.45 8.37
C ALA A 147 -6.13 -7.55 8.85
N ARG A 148 -5.61 -8.74 9.21
CA ARG A 148 -6.37 -9.97 9.48
C ARG A 148 -7.39 -10.27 8.38
N MET A 149 -6.92 -10.24 7.13
CA MET A 149 -7.72 -10.39 5.91
C MET A 149 -7.20 -11.56 5.06
N GLY A 150 -8.08 -12.25 4.34
CA GLY A 150 -7.63 -13.26 3.38
C GLY A 150 -6.69 -12.66 2.32
N LYS A 151 -5.60 -13.37 1.96
CA LYS A 151 -4.66 -12.92 0.90
C LYS A 151 -5.37 -12.48 -0.38
N SER A 152 -6.37 -13.24 -0.83
CA SER A 152 -7.18 -12.88 -1.99
C SER A 152 -7.97 -11.58 -1.80
N THR A 153 -8.46 -11.31 -0.59
CA THR A 153 -9.17 -10.07 -0.25
C THR A 153 -8.23 -8.87 -0.20
N ILE A 154 -7.01 -9.07 0.32
CA ILE A 154 -5.95 -8.05 0.34
C ILE A 154 -5.59 -7.64 -1.09
N LEU A 155 -5.35 -8.62 -1.95
CA LEU A 155 -4.97 -8.39 -3.34
C LEU A 155 -6.12 -7.79 -4.15
N GLU A 156 -7.36 -8.26 -3.96
CA GLU A 156 -8.53 -7.62 -4.58
C GLU A 156 -8.70 -6.17 -4.13
N CYS A 157 -8.45 -5.89 -2.85
CA CYS A 157 -8.48 -4.54 -2.32
C CYS A 157 -7.42 -3.64 -2.96
N LEU A 158 -6.20 -4.13 -3.13
CA LEU A 158 -5.11 -3.39 -3.78
C LEU A 158 -5.47 -3.06 -5.23
N VAL A 159 -5.91 -4.04 -6.02
CA VAL A 159 -6.25 -3.84 -7.43
C VAL A 159 -7.39 -2.82 -7.58
N ARG A 160 -8.47 -2.96 -6.82
CA ARG A 160 -9.60 -2.01 -6.86
C ARG A 160 -9.21 -0.62 -6.40
N PHE A 161 -8.31 -0.52 -5.40
CA PHE A 161 -7.80 0.75 -4.93
C PHE A 161 -7.00 1.47 -6.03
N CYS A 162 -6.06 0.77 -6.67
CA CYS A 162 -5.25 1.35 -7.75
C CYS A 162 -6.12 1.80 -8.94
N ASP A 163 -7.09 0.97 -9.35
CA ASP A 163 -8.05 1.32 -10.42
C ASP A 163 -8.91 2.56 -10.05
N ALA A 164 -9.41 2.62 -8.81
CA ALA A 164 -10.17 3.79 -8.34
C ALA A 164 -9.29 5.06 -8.31
N VAL A 165 -8.07 4.97 -7.79
CA VAL A 165 -7.13 6.11 -7.73
C VAL A 165 -6.74 6.58 -9.12
N GLU A 166 -6.43 5.67 -10.04
CA GLU A 166 -6.14 6.02 -11.42
C GLU A 166 -7.34 6.74 -12.04
N ASN A 167 -8.54 6.17 -11.97
CA ASN A 167 -9.70 6.78 -12.62
C ASN A 167 -10.11 8.13 -12.00
N LEU A 168 -9.99 8.29 -10.69
CA LEU A 168 -10.34 9.53 -9.98
C LEU A 168 -9.30 10.63 -10.17
N TYR A 169 -8.01 10.30 -10.09
CA TYR A 169 -6.94 11.30 -9.97
C TYR A 169 -6.05 11.41 -11.22
N LYS A 170 -6.20 10.55 -12.23
CA LYS A 170 -5.35 10.59 -13.44
C LYS A 170 -5.38 11.93 -14.15
N ARG A 171 -6.56 12.57 -14.23
CA ARG A 171 -6.69 13.89 -14.88
C ARG A 171 -6.08 15.02 -14.06
N GLU A 172 -6.14 14.93 -12.73
CA GLU A 172 -5.68 16.00 -11.83
C GLU A 172 -4.17 15.91 -11.55
N PHE A 173 -3.60 14.70 -11.51
CA PHE A 173 -2.24 14.48 -11.01
C PHE A 173 -1.33 13.63 -11.92
N LEU A 174 -1.89 12.80 -12.80
CA LEU A 174 -1.12 11.94 -13.73
C LEU A 174 -1.21 12.49 -15.16
N HIS A 175 -0.95 13.79 -15.31
CA HIS A 175 -0.76 14.38 -16.63
C HIS A 175 0.49 13.75 -17.27
N ASN A 176 0.46 13.50 -18.58
CA ASN A 176 1.67 13.13 -19.30
C ASN A 176 2.73 14.20 -19.04
N LEU A 177 3.90 13.78 -18.53
CA LEU A 177 5.10 14.62 -18.47
C LEU A 177 5.26 15.28 -19.83
N THR A 178 5.04 16.60 -19.87
CA THR A 178 5.23 17.35 -21.10
C THR A 178 6.71 17.73 -21.13
N ASN A 179 7.31 17.91 -22.31
CA ASN A 179 8.73 18.34 -22.47
C ASN A 179 9.12 19.64 -21.72
N ARG A 180 8.18 20.30 -21.03
CA ARG A 180 8.43 21.46 -20.16
C ARG A 180 8.79 21.09 -18.71
N ASP A 181 8.51 19.85 -18.30
CA ASP A 181 8.76 19.34 -16.94
C ASP A 181 10.05 18.49 -16.85
N LEU A 182 10.75 18.34 -17.97
CA LEU A 182 12.10 17.77 -18.13
C LEU A 182 13.12 18.90 -18.28
#